data_AF-A0A4R8L8T7-F1
#
_entry.id   AF-A0A4R8L8T7-F1
#
_cell.length_a   1.000
_cell.length_b   1.000
_cell.length_c   1.000
_cell.angle_alpha   90.00
_cell.angle_beta   90.00
_cell.angle_gamma   90.00
#
_symmetry.space_group_name_H-M   'P 1'
#
loop_
_entity.id
_entity.type
_entity.pdbx_description
1 polymer ?
#
loop_
_entity_poly.entity_id
_entity_poly.type
_entity_poly.pdbx_seq_one_letter_code
_entity_poly.pdbx_strand_id
1 'polypeptide(L)'
;MQRVIHIRPWPCFAALALTLMFCASSVAAQQKPDATFHSDDPMAVRAALTGKPEDAGKRSVTTRLREFVAELPHRASRAHAASGVDPQERSFVFVVNAPLGILYQARTRLLKVDVPLADDDRPGYIVLKKTVTGSSGRRLVIAPDAKAKGYVQTVDRIELVTAGKRATAQGRLKLSKSAFDAANGDFAIALVCHLVPPYLTDRHDHQDPTDDEPTDITTRTSTLHADVDEVWLIDVSDGSVLSTKLRLTK
;
A
#
# COMPACT_ATOMS: atom_id res chain seq x y z
N MET A 1 -15.57 -87.57 27.48
CA MET A 1 -16.32 -87.55 28.75
C MET A 1 -16.86 -86.15 28.97
N GLN A 2 -18.16 -86.01 29.28
CA GLN A 2 -18.86 -84.82 29.82
C GLN A 2 -18.91 -83.57 28.92
N ARG A 3 -19.97 -82.76 28.84
CA ARG A 3 -21.34 -82.75 29.38
C ARG A 3 -22.14 -81.73 28.55
N VAL A 4 -23.40 -82.03 28.30
CA VAL A 4 -24.45 -81.12 27.78
C VAL A 4 -25.09 -80.39 28.95
N ILE A 5 -25.30 -79.06 28.90
CA ILE A 5 -26.41 -78.37 29.63
C ILE A 5 -26.93 -77.14 28.85
N HIS A 6 -28.16 -77.30 28.39
CA HIS A 6 -29.35 -76.44 28.29
C HIS A 6 -29.35 -74.89 28.36
N ILE A 7 -30.24 -74.38 27.50
CA ILE A 7 -30.81 -73.04 27.28
C ILE A 7 -32.01 -72.80 28.23
N ARG A 8 -32.29 -71.52 28.62
CA ARG A 8 -33.60 -70.78 28.75
C ARG A 8 -33.66 -69.84 30.00
N PRO A 9 -34.63 -68.90 30.14
CA PRO A 9 -34.91 -67.68 29.33
C PRO A 9 -35.25 -66.40 30.19
N TRP A 10 -35.29 -65.21 29.55
CA TRP A 10 -36.12 -63.97 29.71
C TRP A 10 -36.82 -63.53 31.04
N PRO A 11 -37.39 -62.28 31.16
CA PRO A 11 -37.34 -61.05 30.32
C PRO A 11 -37.19 -59.71 31.12
N CYS A 12 -37.26 -58.59 30.37
CA CYS A 12 -37.85 -57.27 30.68
C CYS A 12 -36.90 -56.05 30.59
N PHE A 13 -37.23 -55.19 29.60
CA PHE A 13 -37.29 -53.71 29.60
C PHE A 13 -36.26 -52.91 30.43
N ALA A 14 -35.58 -51.88 29.94
CA ALA A 14 -36.09 -50.73 29.20
C ALA A 14 -34.95 -49.80 28.70
N ALA A 15 -35.27 -49.00 27.67
CA ALA A 15 -34.80 -47.62 27.39
C ALA A 15 -33.28 -47.37 27.14
N LEU A 16 -32.86 -46.99 25.93
CA LEU A 16 -32.82 -45.62 25.38
C LEU A 16 -31.55 -44.84 25.80
N ALA A 17 -30.57 -44.74 24.90
CA ALA A 17 -29.88 -43.49 24.53
C ALA A 17 -28.70 -43.81 23.59
N LEU A 18 -28.87 -43.41 22.34
CA LEU A 18 -27.86 -43.34 21.30
C LEU A 18 -26.97 -42.12 21.57
N THR A 19 -25.66 -42.27 21.73
CA THR A 19 -24.74 -41.13 21.61
C THR A 19 -23.43 -41.58 20.96
N LEU A 20 -23.35 -41.38 19.65
CA LEU A 20 -22.14 -41.44 18.85
C LEU A 20 -21.23 -40.29 19.27
N MET A 21 -20.12 -40.59 19.95
CA MET A 21 -19.08 -39.61 20.23
C MET A 21 -18.06 -39.68 19.08
N PHE A 22 -18.30 -38.88 18.05
CA PHE A 22 -17.33 -38.61 16.98
C PHE A 22 -16.13 -37.86 17.60
N CYS A 23 -14.98 -38.51 17.65
CA CYS A 23 -13.71 -37.82 17.90
C CYS A 23 -13.37 -36.98 16.66
N ALA A 24 -13.67 -35.68 16.72
CA ALA A 24 -13.24 -34.73 15.73
C ALA A 24 -11.76 -34.39 15.96
N SER A 25 -10.90 -34.82 15.04
CA SER A 25 -9.53 -34.33 14.89
C SER A 25 -9.57 -32.83 14.61
N SER A 26 -9.17 -32.01 15.58
CA SER A 26 -8.96 -30.58 15.38
C SER A 26 -7.74 -30.39 14.49
N VAL A 27 -7.97 -30.21 13.19
CA VAL A 27 -7.00 -29.59 12.30
C VAL A 27 -6.94 -28.12 12.70
N ALA A 28 -5.80 -27.70 13.24
CA ALA A 28 -5.49 -26.30 13.45
C ALA A 28 -5.55 -25.57 12.09
N ALA A 29 -6.68 -24.95 11.80
CA ALA A 29 -6.82 -24.04 10.68
C ALA A 29 -5.84 -22.88 10.93
N GLN A 30 -4.84 -22.75 10.06
CA GLN A 30 -4.05 -21.52 9.96
C GLN A 30 -5.03 -20.39 9.67
N GLN A 31 -5.25 -19.58 10.70
CA GLN A 31 -6.07 -18.38 10.65
C GLN A 31 -5.39 -17.44 9.66
N LYS A 32 -5.94 -17.36 8.43
CA LYS A 32 -5.67 -16.28 7.49
C LYS A 32 -6.05 -15.00 8.25
N PRO A 33 -5.14 -14.06 8.51
CA PRO A 33 -5.55 -12.79 9.05
C PRO A 33 -6.42 -12.14 7.97
N ASP A 34 -7.72 -12.03 8.27
CA ASP A 34 -8.72 -11.27 7.51
C ASP A 34 -8.49 -9.77 7.76
N ALA A 35 -7.25 -9.33 7.63
CA ALA A 35 -6.87 -7.94 7.75
C ALA A 35 -7.04 -7.32 6.37
N THR A 36 -8.23 -6.79 6.09
CA THR A 36 -8.46 -5.93 4.94
C THR A 36 -7.47 -4.78 5.00
N PHE A 37 -6.60 -4.71 4.00
CA PHE A 37 -5.57 -3.69 3.89
C PHE A 37 -6.20 -2.36 3.46
N HIS A 38 -5.99 -1.29 4.24
CA HIS A 38 -6.51 0.05 3.95
C HIS A 38 -5.35 1.02 3.74
N SER A 39 -5.32 1.69 2.59
CA SER A 39 -4.36 2.76 2.29
C SER A 39 -5.01 4.13 2.45
N ASP A 40 -4.27 5.07 3.03
CA ASP A 40 -4.62 6.48 3.08
C ASP A 40 -4.24 7.19 1.77
N ASP A 41 -5.10 8.08 1.27
CA ASP A 41 -4.75 8.95 0.13
C ASP A 41 -3.90 10.13 0.63
N PRO A 42 -2.63 10.27 0.18
CA PRO A 42 -1.78 11.38 0.59
C PRO A 42 -2.39 12.76 0.29
N MET A 43 -3.23 12.89 -0.76
CA MET A 43 -3.94 14.15 -1.02
C MET A 43 -4.98 14.46 0.05
N ALA A 44 -5.74 13.46 0.49
CA ALA A 44 -6.75 13.64 1.52
C ALA A 44 -6.11 13.96 2.87
N VAL A 45 -4.97 13.33 3.19
CA VAL A 45 -4.18 13.64 4.39
C VAL A 45 -3.67 15.08 4.36
N ARG A 46 -3.07 15.52 3.23
CA ARG A 46 -2.67 16.93 3.05
C ARG A 46 -3.85 17.89 3.24
N ALA A 47 -4.98 17.62 2.59
CA ALA A 47 -6.18 18.45 2.67
C ALA A 47 -6.69 18.58 4.12
N ALA A 48 -6.70 17.47 4.87
CA ALA A 48 -7.06 17.46 6.28
C ALA A 48 -6.09 18.28 7.14
N LEU A 49 -4.77 18.14 6.94
CA LEU A 49 -3.75 18.87 7.71
C LEU A 49 -3.71 20.37 7.39
N THR A 50 -4.05 20.76 6.16
CA THR A 50 -4.13 22.18 5.76
C THR A 50 -5.45 22.85 6.15
N GLY A 51 -6.42 22.10 6.70
CA GLY A 51 -7.75 22.61 7.00
C GLY A 51 -8.56 23.01 5.76
N LYS A 52 -8.15 22.58 4.56
CA LYS A 52 -8.79 22.89 3.28
C LYS A 52 -9.19 21.59 2.59
N PRO A 53 -10.47 21.17 2.64
CA PRO A 53 -10.92 20.04 1.82
C PRO A 53 -10.76 20.43 0.34
N GLU A 54 -9.81 19.82 -0.37
CA GLU A 54 -9.69 19.97 -1.82
C GLU A 54 -10.84 19.21 -2.50
N ASP A 55 -11.61 19.88 -3.36
CA ASP A 55 -12.63 19.26 -4.21
C ASP A 55 -11.95 18.20 -5.10
N ALA A 56 -12.23 16.93 -4.83
CA ALA A 56 -11.71 15.79 -5.57
C ALA A 56 -12.25 15.80 -7.02
N GLY A 57 -11.59 16.59 -7.88
CA GLY A 57 -11.97 16.83 -9.27
C GLY A 57 -11.96 15.58 -10.15
N LYS A 58 -13.11 15.34 -10.80
CA LYS A 58 -13.37 14.60 -12.05
C LYS A 58 -12.43 13.41 -12.37
N ARG A 59 -12.96 12.20 -12.11
CA ARG A 59 -12.38 10.88 -12.36
C ARG A 59 -11.96 10.69 -13.83
N SER A 60 -10.66 10.82 -14.10
CA SER A 60 -10.00 10.40 -15.34
C SER A 60 -9.75 8.88 -15.32
N VAL A 61 -9.57 8.24 -16.47
CA VAL A 61 -9.47 6.78 -16.65
C VAL A 61 -8.35 6.12 -15.82
N THR A 62 -7.34 6.86 -15.37
CA THR A 62 -6.36 6.44 -14.35
C THR A 62 -6.94 6.23 -12.95
N THR A 63 -8.13 6.78 -12.68
CA THR A 63 -8.94 6.54 -11.48
C THR A 63 -9.56 5.14 -11.49
N ARG A 64 -9.73 4.50 -12.66
CA ARG A 64 -10.23 3.12 -12.74
C ARG A 64 -9.24 2.10 -12.17
N LEU A 65 -7.94 2.39 -12.23
CA LEU A 65 -6.92 1.56 -11.57
C LEU A 65 -6.96 1.72 -10.03
N ARG A 66 -7.34 2.91 -9.54
CA ARG A 66 -7.65 3.12 -8.11
C ARG A 66 -8.98 2.49 -7.70
N GLU A 67 -9.98 2.45 -8.59
CA GLU A 67 -11.25 1.77 -8.33
C GLU A 67 -11.12 0.24 -8.33
N PHE A 68 -10.14 -0.35 -9.03
CA PHE A 68 -9.87 -1.79 -8.93
C PHE A 68 -9.28 -2.20 -7.57
N VAL A 69 -8.49 -1.31 -6.95
CA VAL A 69 -8.04 -1.48 -5.54
C VAL A 69 -9.19 -1.17 -4.55
N ALA A 70 -10.24 -0.45 -4.99
CA ALA A 70 -11.41 -0.14 -4.18
C ALA A 70 -12.61 -1.10 -4.37
N GLU A 71 -12.60 -1.96 -5.40
CA GLU A 71 -13.63 -2.98 -5.69
C GLU A 71 -13.24 -4.38 -5.19
N LEU A 72 -12.36 -4.47 -4.19
CA LEU A 72 -12.34 -5.62 -3.30
C LEU A 72 -13.67 -5.65 -2.51
N PRO A 73 -14.39 -6.77 -2.47
CA PRO A 73 -15.80 -6.77 -2.10
C PRO A 73 -15.98 -6.76 -0.57
N HIS A 74 -15.71 -5.65 0.12
CA HIS A 74 -16.18 -5.47 1.50
C HIS A 74 -16.75 -4.06 1.74
N ARG A 75 -18.08 -4.07 1.75
CA ARG A 75 -19.07 -3.07 2.17
C ARG A 75 -18.66 -2.32 3.46
N ALA A 76 -18.84 -0.99 3.43
CA ALA A 76 -18.60 0.03 4.47
C ALA A 76 -17.13 0.44 4.60
N SER A 77 -16.71 1.70 4.46
CA SER A 77 -17.30 2.96 4.94
C SER A 77 -16.70 4.14 4.16
N ARG A 78 -17.52 5.01 3.60
CA ARG A 78 -17.66 6.42 4.02
C ARG A 78 -16.35 7.04 4.55
N ALA A 79 -15.77 7.92 3.72
CA ALA A 79 -14.79 8.96 4.09
C ALA A 79 -14.53 9.10 5.60
N HIS A 80 -13.37 8.64 6.06
CA HIS A 80 -12.80 9.02 7.37
C HIS A 80 -11.80 10.17 7.25
N ALA A 81 -11.85 10.90 6.14
CA ALA A 81 -11.28 12.24 6.03
C ALA A 81 -12.27 13.27 6.61
N ALA A 82 -12.56 13.18 7.91
CA ALA A 82 -13.09 14.25 8.77
C ALA A 82 -13.52 13.66 10.12
N SER A 83 -12.82 14.03 11.20
CA SER A 83 -13.35 14.41 12.52
C SER A 83 -12.49 13.89 13.68
N GLY A 84 -11.73 14.81 14.30
CA GLY A 84 -11.47 14.79 15.75
C GLY A 84 -10.35 13.92 16.32
N VAL A 85 -9.61 13.14 15.53
CA VAL A 85 -8.50 12.33 16.05
C VAL A 85 -7.18 13.11 15.92
N ASP A 86 -6.42 13.17 17.01
CA ASP A 86 -5.09 13.80 17.05
C ASP A 86 -4.17 13.12 16.01
N PRO A 87 -3.56 13.88 15.07
CA PRO A 87 -2.57 13.35 14.13
C PRO A 87 -1.42 12.58 14.81
N GLN A 88 -1.16 12.85 16.10
CA GLN A 88 -0.14 12.20 16.91
C GLN A 88 -0.52 10.77 17.35
N GLU A 89 -1.81 10.44 17.43
CA GLU A 89 -2.29 9.12 17.90
C GLU A 89 -2.72 8.19 16.77
N ARG A 90 -2.73 8.68 15.52
CA ARG A 90 -3.16 7.92 14.35
C ARG A 90 -1.98 7.38 13.55
N SER A 91 -1.99 6.08 13.29
CA SER A 91 -1.17 5.47 12.25
C SER A 91 -1.77 5.71 10.86
N PHE A 92 -0.92 6.06 9.91
CA PHE A 92 -1.22 6.26 8.50
C PHE A 92 -0.54 5.16 7.68
N VAL A 93 -1.23 4.69 6.64
CA VAL A 93 -0.70 3.68 5.73
C VAL A 93 -0.63 4.26 4.33
N PHE A 94 0.59 4.48 3.83
CA PHE A 94 0.80 4.97 2.46
C PHE A 94 1.33 3.87 1.54
N VAL A 95 0.66 3.68 0.40
CA VAL A 95 1.12 2.75 -0.64
C VAL A 95 1.96 3.49 -1.67
N VAL A 96 3.15 2.96 -1.93
CA VAL A 96 4.07 3.41 -2.98
C VAL A 96 4.24 2.28 -3.98
N ASN A 97 3.96 2.55 -5.24
CA ASN A 97 4.16 1.59 -6.31
C ASN A 97 5.66 1.27 -6.46
N ALA A 98 5.98 -0.01 -6.65
CA ALA A 98 7.34 -0.50 -6.77
C ALA A 98 7.60 -1.11 -8.15
N PRO A 99 7.66 -0.29 -9.22
CA PRO A 99 7.79 -0.82 -10.59
C PRO A 99 9.15 -1.49 -10.84
N LEU A 100 10.17 -1.17 -10.04
CA LEU A 100 11.53 -1.66 -10.16
C LEU A 100 12.05 -2.10 -8.79
N GLY A 101 13.04 -2.98 -8.76
CA GLY A 101 13.73 -3.37 -7.52
C GLY A 101 13.24 -4.66 -6.85
N ILE A 102 12.28 -5.36 -7.45
CA ILE A 102 11.79 -6.66 -6.96
C ILE A 102 12.26 -7.77 -7.90
N LEU A 103 13.00 -8.74 -7.36
CA LEU A 103 13.57 -9.84 -8.12
C LEU A 103 13.19 -11.17 -7.51
N TYR A 104 12.50 -12.01 -8.29
CA TYR A 104 12.18 -13.38 -7.89
C TYR A 104 13.20 -14.39 -8.44
N GLN A 105 13.80 -15.16 -7.54
CA GLN A 105 14.73 -16.23 -7.86
C GLN A 105 14.01 -17.58 -7.79
N ALA A 106 13.49 -18.05 -8.92
CA ALA A 106 12.66 -19.26 -8.99
C ALA A 106 13.35 -20.53 -8.44
N ARG A 107 14.67 -20.67 -8.63
CA ARG A 107 15.44 -21.83 -8.13
C ARG A 107 15.45 -21.92 -6.61
N THR A 108 15.59 -20.79 -5.93
CA THR A 108 15.68 -20.69 -4.47
C THR A 108 14.35 -20.32 -3.82
N ARG A 109 13.31 -20.03 -4.63
CA ARG A 109 11.99 -19.53 -4.19
C ARG A 109 12.11 -18.29 -3.33
N LEU A 110 13.07 -17.42 -3.68
CA LEU A 110 13.43 -16.24 -2.90
C LEU A 110 13.03 -14.99 -3.66
N LEU A 111 12.24 -14.13 -3.02
CA LEU A 111 11.97 -12.77 -3.49
C LEU A 111 12.94 -11.83 -2.79
N LYS A 112 13.78 -11.13 -3.57
CA LYS A 112 14.63 -10.04 -3.10
C LYS A 112 13.91 -8.72 -3.39
N VAL A 113 13.78 -7.88 -2.37
CA VAL A 113 13.20 -6.54 -2.46
C VAL A 113 14.31 -5.52 -2.22
N ASP A 114 14.46 -4.60 -3.15
CA ASP A 114 15.45 -3.51 -3.15
C ASP A 114 14.88 -2.33 -3.96
N VAL A 115 13.87 -1.67 -3.38
CA VAL A 115 13.02 -0.70 -4.07
C VAL A 115 13.41 0.72 -3.65
N PRO A 116 13.91 1.56 -4.57
CA PRO A 116 14.06 2.99 -4.30
C PRO A 116 12.68 3.65 -4.29
N LEU A 117 12.35 4.31 -3.17
CA LEU A 117 11.11 5.05 -2.97
C LEU A 117 11.28 6.56 -3.20
N ALA A 118 12.53 7.01 -3.39
CA ALA A 118 12.86 8.39 -3.74
C ALA A 118 12.83 8.61 -5.26
N ASP A 119 12.59 9.87 -5.64
CA ASP A 119 12.79 10.36 -7.01
C ASP A 119 14.26 10.76 -7.18
N ASP A 120 14.79 10.65 -8.40
CA ASP A 120 16.21 10.88 -8.70
C ASP A 120 16.68 12.29 -8.29
N ASP A 121 15.79 13.28 -8.44
CA ASP A 121 16.05 14.68 -8.12
C ASP A 121 16.02 14.98 -6.61
N ARG A 122 15.48 14.07 -5.79
CA ARG A 122 15.18 14.29 -4.36
C ARG A 122 15.63 13.10 -3.51
N PRO A 123 16.93 12.78 -3.47
CA PRO A 123 17.42 11.67 -2.66
C PRO A 123 17.13 11.94 -1.17
N GLY A 124 16.45 10.99 -0.52
CA GLY A 124 16.12 11.05 0.90
C GLY A 124 14.67 11.44 1.24
N TYR A 125 13.84 11.74 0.23
CA TYR A 125 12.40 11.91 0.39
C TYR A 125 11.67 10.77 -0.30
N ILE A 126 10.71 10.16 0.38
CA ILE A 126 9.86 9.13 -0.23
C ILE A 126 8.74 9.83 -0.99
N VAL A 127 8.58 9.55 -2.28
CA VAL A 127 7.52 10.16 -3.08
C VAL A 127 6.24 9.35 -2.95
N LEU A 128 5.25 9.91 -2.27
CA LEU A 128 3.93 9.30 -2.12
C LEU A 128 3.06 9.53 -3.35
N LYS A 129 3.15 10.75 -3.93
CA LYS A 129 2.41 11.12 -5.13
C LYS A 129 3.12 12.23 -5.88
N LYS A 130 3.19 12.11 -7.21
CA LYS A 130 3.66 13.15 -8.13
C LYS A 130 2.67 13.27 -9.27
N THR A 131 2.09 14.45 -9.45
CA THR A 131 1.15 14.74 -10.54
C THR A 131 1.74 15.88 -11.36
N VAL A 132 1.86 15.67 -12.67
CA VAL A 132 2.30 16.71 -13.61
C VAL A 132 1.12 17.02 -14.53
N THR A 133 0.73 18.28 -14.60
CA THR A 133 -0.30 18.77 -15.52
C THR A 133 0.28 19.83 -16.43
N GLY A 134 -0.28 19.96 -17.64
CA GLY A 134 0.19 20.91 -18.64
C GLY A 134 1.16 20.32 -19.69
N SER A 135 1.48 21.12 -20.69
CA SER A 135 2.28 20.72 -21.85
C SER A 135 3.78 20.93 -21.60
N SER A 136 4.59 19.92 -21.92
CA SER A 136 6.05 20.04 -21.86
C SER A 136 6.58 20.78 -23.08
N GLY A 137 7.45 21.75 -22.86
CA GLY A 137 8.14 22.48 -23.92
C GLY A 137 9.44 21.81 -24.37
N ARG A 138 9.90 20.70 -23.76
CA ARG A 138 11.23 20.06 -24.02
C ARG A 138 11.55 19.68 -25.46
N ARG A 139 10.58 19.74 -26.38
CA ARG A 139 10.81 19.57 -27.84
C ARG A 139 11.10 20.88 -28.58
N LEU A 140 10.99 22.01 -27.89
CA LEU A 140 11.36 23.32 -28.39
C LEU A 140 12.84 23.58 -28.12
N VAL A 141 13.44 24.45 -28.93
CA VAL A 141 14.87 24.78 -28.88
C VAL A 141 15.12 26.17 -28.28
N ILE A 142 14.07 26.98 -28.08
CA ILE A 142 14.19 28.40 -27.72
C ILE A 142 13.18 28.74 -26.61
N ALA A 143 13.65 29.25 -25.46
CA ALA A 143 12.81 29.50 -24.28
C ALA A 143 11.76 30.62 -24.46
N PRO A 144 12.07 31.78 -25.09
CA PRO A 144 11.07 32.81 -25.39
C PRO A 144 9.86 32.29 -26.17
N ASP A 145 10.11 31.38 -27.12
CA ASP A 145 9.08 30.74 -27.94
C ASP A 145 8.16 29.84 -27.11
N ALA A 146 8.68 29.19 -26.08
CA ALA A 146 7.90 28.33 -25.20
C ALA A 146 6.97 29.14 -24.29
N LYS A 147 7.45 30.26 -23.72
CA LYS A 147 6.63 31.17 -22.91
C LYS A 147 5.51 31.79 -23.76
N ALA A 148 5.83 32.24 -24.97
CA ALA A 148 4.85 32.81 -25.90
C ALA A 148 3.80 31.79 -26.37
N LYS A 149 4.18 30.51 -26.48
CA LYS A 149 3.28 29.41 -26.90
C LYS A 149 2.54 28.74 -25.74
N GLY A 150 2.73 29.20 -24.51
CA GLY A 150 1.98 28.72 -23.34
C GLY A 150 2.38 27.33 -22.84
N TYR A 151 3.64 26.93 -22.99
CA TYR A 151 4.16 25.69 -22.41
C TYR A 151 4.38 25.85 -20.90
N VAL A 152 3.28 25.68 -20.16
CA VAL A 152 3.24 25.78 -18.70
C VAL A 152 2.96 24.40 -18.12
N GLN A 153 3.76 24.00 -17.14
CA GLN A 153 3.55 22.81 -16.35
C GLN A 153 3.35 23.15 -14.87
N THR A 154 2.38 22.47 -14.27
CA THR A 154 2.20 22.48 -12.83
C THR A 154 2.55 21.10 -12.29
N VAL A 155 3.48 21.07 -11.35
CA VAL A 155 3.91 19.85 -10.66
C VAL A 155 3.38 19.90 -9.23
N ASP A 156 2.52 18.95 -8.87
CA ASP A 156 2.09 18.75 -7.48
C ASP A 156 2.74 17.49 -6.94
N ARG A 157 3.55 17.64 -5.89
CA ARG A 157 4.28 16.54 -5.27
C ARG A 157 3.97 16.46 -3.78
N ILE A 158 3.61 15.27 -3.34
CA ILE A 158 3.45 14.93 -1.92
C ILE A 158 4.53 13.92 -1.57
N GLU A 159 5.33 14.27 -0.59
CA GLU A 159 6.48 13.52 -0.14
C GLU A 159 6.39 13.20 1.34
N LEU A 160 7.06 12.13 1.75
CA LEU A 160 7.25 11.75 3.14
C LEU A 160 8.72 11.90 3.49
N VAL A 161 9.02 12.65 4.55
CA VAL A 161 10.35 12.72 5.14
C VAL A 161 10.39 11.90 6.43
N THR A 162 11.44 11.10 6.58
CA THR A 162 11.67 10.23 7.74
C THR A 162 12.91 10.70 8.51
N ALA A 163 12.94 10.49 9.83
CA ALA A 163 14.03 10.94 10.71
C ALA A 163 15.45 10.46 10.32
N GLY A 164 15.58 9.50 9.41
CA GLY A 164 16.86 8.95 8.95
C GLY A 164 17.20 9.15 7.46
N LYS A 165 16.40 9.92 6.69
CA LYS A 165 16.50 10.02 5.21
C LYS A 165 16.60 8.64 4.53
N ARG A 166 15.88 7.66 5.06
CA ARG A 166 15.87 6.30 4.53
C ARG A 166 14.79 6.22 3.47
N ALA A 167 15.17 5.97 2.24
CA ALA A 167 14.26 5.98 1.10
C ALA A 167 14.35 4.70 0.25
N THR A 168 15.05 3.67 0.72
CA THR A 168 15.12 2.39 0.01
C THR A 168 14.51 1.29 0.87
N ALA A 169 13.46 0.63 0.37
CA ALA A 169 12.84 -0.52 1.02
C ALA A 169 13.58 -1.81 0.64
N GLN A 170 14.17 -2.48 1.64
CA GLN A 170 14.98 -3.69 1.43
C GLN A 170 14.46 -4.88 2.24
N GLY A 171 14.54 -6.06 1.64
CA GLY A 171 14.18 -7.29 2.32
C GLY A 171 14.34 -8.54 1.48
N ARG A 172 14.12 -9.69 2.12
CA ARG A 172 14.11 -11.00 1.48
C ARG A 172 13.01 -11.85 2.10
N LEU A 173 12.23 -12.54 1.27
CA LEU A 173 11.24 -13.51 1.73
C LEU A 173 11.21 -14.75 0.84
N LYS A 174 10.81 -15.87 1.42
CA LYS A 174 10.51 -17.08 0.65
C LYS A 174 9.08 -16.98 0.14
N LEU A 175 8.89 -17.05 -1.17
CA LEU A 175 7.59 -16.98 -1.82
C LEU A 175 7.47 -18.18 -2.76
N SER A 176 6.33 -18.89 -2.73
CA SER A 176 6.12 -19.99 -3.67
C SER A 176 5.97 -19.44 -5.08
N LYS A 177 6.32 -20.24 -6.10
CA LYS A 177 6.15 -19.85 -7.49
C LYS A 177 4.68 -19.55 -7.81
N SER A 178 3.75 -20.34 -7.29
CA SER A 178 2.32 -20.13 -7.51
C SER A 178 1.83 -18.81 -6.92
N ALA A 179 2.35 -18.38 -5.75
CA ALA A 179 1.99 -17.10 -5.16
C ALA A 179 2.61 -15.93 -5.94
N PHE A 180 3.85 -16.07 -6.40
CA PHE A 180 4.48 -15.07 -7.27
C PHE A 180 3.75 -14.92 -8.61
N ASP A 181 3.38 -16.04 -9.25
CA ASP A 181 2.67 -16.05 -10.52
C ASP A 181 1.24 -15.49 -10.36
N ALA A 182 0.59 -15.74 -9.21
CA ALA A 182 -0.73 -15.17 -8.90
C ALA A 182 -0.68 -13.64 -8.75
N ALA A 183 0.37 -13.12 -8.13
CA ALA A 183 0.60 -11.68 -8.00
C ALA A 183 0.90 -10.98 -9.35
N ASN A 184 1.20 -11.76 -10.40
CA ASN A 184 1.52 -11.26 -11.74
C ASN A 184 2.67 -10.24 -11.80
N GLY A 185 3.50 -10.16 -10.75
CA GLY A 185 4.56 -9.15 -10.63
C GLY A 185 4.09 -7.77 -10.15
N ASP A 186 2.80 -7.61 -9.84
CA ASP A 186 2.20 -6.35 -9.40
C ASP A 186 2.35 -6.18 -7.88
N PHE A 187 3.56 -5.80 -7.46
CA PHE A 187 3.88 -5.56 -6.05
C PHE A 187 3.94 -4.06 -5.71
N ALA A 188 3.61 -3.73 -4.47
CA ALA A 188 3.80 -2.40 -3.93
C ALA A 188 4.38 -2.43 -2.50
N ILE A 189 4.90 -1.29 -2.06
CA ILE A 189 5.41 -1.09 -0.72
C ILE A 189 4.39 -0.28 0.06
N ALA A 190 3.94 -0.80 1.20
CA ALA A 190 3.11 -0.05 2.14
C ALA A 190 3.97 0.42 3.31
N LEU A 191 3.83 1.70 3.65
CA LEU A 191 4.53 2.36 4.76
C LEU A 191 3.52 2.64 5.86
N VAL A 192 3.72 2.02 7.02
CA VAL A 192 2.95 2.32 8.23
C VAL A 192 3.75 3.32 9.04
N CYS A 193 3.17 4.48 9.29
CA CYS A 193 3.86 5.58 9.95
C CYS A 193 2.91 6.42 10.80
N HIS A 194 3.46 7.16 11.75
CA HIS A 194 2.74 8.19 12.50
C HIS A 194 3.34 9.55 12.17
N LEU A 195 2.49 10.57 12.08
CA LEU A 195 2.94 11.92 11.76
C LEU A 195 3.61 12.54 12.98
N VAL A 196 4.69 13.26 12.75
CA VAL A 196 5.45 13.97 13.78
C VAL A 196 5.52 15.47 13.45
N PRO A 197 5.50 16.38 14.44
CA PRO A 197 5.64 17.80 14.18
C PRO A 197 6.88 18.12 13.32
N PRO A 198 6.78 19.01 12.31
CA PRO A 198 5.69 19.96 12.05
C PRO A 198 4.48 19.39 11.26
N TYR A 199 4.38 18.06 11.13
CA TYR A 199 3.34 17.29 10.41
C TYR A 199 3.31 17.51 8.90
N LEU A 200 3.23 18.76 8.46
CA LEU A 200 3.20 19.16 7.06
C LEU A 200 4.04 20.43 6.87
N THR A 201 4.80 20.47 5.78
CA THR A 201 5.45 21.68 5.29
C THR A 201 5.16 21.82 3.81
N ASP A 202 4.61 22.97 3.41
CA ASP A 202 4.34 23.28 2.00
C ASP A 202 5.38 24.28 1.48
N ARG A 203 5.89 24.02 0.28
CA ARG A 203 6.79 24.88 -0.46
C ARG A 203 6.28 25.05 -1.89
N HIS A 204 6.35 26.28 -2.39
CA HIS A 204 6.04 26.61 -3.77
C HIS A 204 7.29 27.15 -4.44
N ASP A 205 7.69 26.52 -5.53
CA ASP A 205 8.81 26.92 -6.36
C ASP A 205 8.30 27.24 -7.77
N HIS A 206 8.91 28.22 -8.41
CA HIS A 206 8.63 28.60 -9.79
C HIS A 206 9.95 28.64 -10.55
N GLN A 207 9.95 28.07 -11.75
CA GLN A 207 11.08 28.03 -12.65
C GLN A 207 10.65 28.64 -13.98
N ASP A 208 11.23 29.80 -14.29
CA ASP A 208 11.06 30.42 -15.60
C ASP A 208 11.66 29.54 -16.71
N PRO A 209 11.10 29.58 -17.93
CA PRO A 209 11.65 28.90 -19.09
C PRO A 209 13.11 29.29 -19.35
N THR A 210 13.95 28.30 -19.62
CA THR A 210 15.36 28.46 -20.00
C THR A 210 15.62 27.74 -21.32
N ASP A 211 16.76 28.00 -21.98
CA ASP A 211 17.06 27.32 -23.25
C ASP A 211 17.27 25.81 -23.06
N ASP A 212 17.75 25.38 -21.88
CA ASP A 212 17.92 23.97 -21.53
C ASP A 212 16.60 23.29 -21.09
N GLU A 213 15.73 24.02 -20.41
CA GLU A 213 14.37 23.59 -20.05
C GLU A 213 13.37 24.66 -20.49
N PRO A 214 12.88 24.59 -21.75
CA PRO A 214 11.99 25.58 -22.33
C PRO A 214 10.54 25.31 -21.90
N THR A 215 10.31 25.18 -20.59
CA THR A 215 8.98 24.98 -19.99
C THR A 215 8.89 25.92 -18.79
N ASP A 216 7.76 26.62 -18.64
CA ASP A 216 7.45 27.36 -17.41
C ASP A 216 6.92 26.35 -16.39
N ILE A 217 7.63 26.14 -15.29
CA ILE A 217 7.30 25.10 -14.32
C ILE A 217 6.98 25.73 -12.97
N THR A 218 5.76 25.50 -12.49
CA THR A 218 5.37 25.81 -11.12
C THR A 218 5.23 24.52 -10.32
N THR A 219 5.98 24.40 -9.22
CA THR A 219 6.00 23.19 -8.39
C THR A 219 5.45 23.49 -7.00
N ARG A 220 4.41 22.77 -6.58
CA ARG A 220 3.99 22.67 -5.18
C ARG A 220 4.57 21.39 -4.59
N THR A 221 5.33 21.53 -3.52
CA THR A 221 5.86 20.41 -2.75
C THR A 221 5.27 20.42 -1.35
N SER A 222 4.53 19.38 -1.03
CA SER A 222 3.98 19.11 0.30
C SER A 222 4.76 18.00 0.97
N THR A 223 5.49 18.31 2.03
CA THR A 223 6.29 17.35 2.79
C THR A 223 5.57 16.96 4.08
N LEU A 224 5.14 15.71 4.17
CA LEU A 224 4.64 15.08 5.38
C LEU A 224 5.83 14.63 6.24
N HIS A 225 5.81 15.01 7.51
CA HIS A 225 6.83 14.62 8.48
C HIS A 225 6.29 13.44 9.28
N ALA A 226 6.96 12.29 9.18
CA ALA A 226 6.50 11.07 9.82
C ALA A 226 7.67 10.18 10.25
N ASP A 227 7.43 9.43 11.31
CA ASP A 227 8.28 8.30 11.68
C ASP A 227 7.63 7.01 11.17
N VAL A 228 8.42 6.20 10.46
CA VAL A 228 7.96 4.95 9.85
C VAL A 228 8.16 3.81 10.84
N ASP A 229 7.05 3.22 11.25
CA ASP A 229 7.00 2.11 12.19
C ASP A 229 7.28 0.78 11.49
N GLU A 230 6.59 0.55 10.37
CA GLU A 230 6.69 -0.71 9.63
C GLU A 230 6.68 -0.49 8.11
N VAL A 231 7.34 -1.40 7.40
CA VAL A 231 7.34 -1.44 5.93
C VAL A 231 6.93 -2.81 5.46
N TRP A 232 5.89 -2.83 4.64
CA TRP A 232 5.27 -4.05 4.15
C TRP A 232 5.42 -4.20 2.64
N LEU A 233 5.52 -5.44 2.19
CA LEU A 233 5.34 -5.82 0.80
C LEU A 233 3.89 -6.28 0.63
N ILE A 234 3.19 -5.69 -0.34
CA ILE A 234 1.82 -6.07 -0.68
C ILE A 234 1.73 -6.53 -2.13
N ASP A 235 0.82 -7.46 -2.37
CA ASP A 235 0.33 -7.80 -3.70
C ASP A 235 -0.82 -6.84 -4.04
N VAL A 236 -0.68 -6.11 -5.15
CA VAL A 236 -1.68 -5.11 -5.57
C VAL A 236 -2.90 -5.79 -6.20
N SER A 237 -2.74 -7.01 -6.73
CA SER A 237 -3.80 -7.72 -7.43
C SER A 237 -4.92 -8.19 -6.50
N ASP A 238 -4.56 -8.64 -5.29
CA ASP A 238 -5.50 -9.16 -4.29
C ASP A 238 -5.50 -8.39 -2.96
N GLY A 239 -4.61 -7.39 -2.81
CA GLY A 239 -4.48 -6.57 -1.61
C GLY A 239 -3.83 -7.30 -0.41
N SER A 240 -3.22 -8.46 -0.63
CA SER A 240 -2.64 -9.27 0.45
C SER A 240 -1.28 -8.76 0.90
N VAL A 241 -1.02 -8.87 2.20
CA VAL A 241 0.30 -8.55 2.78
C VAL A 241 1.20 -9.78 2.67
N LEU A 242 2.21 -9.71 1.81
CA LEU A 242 3.17 -10.79 1.58
C LEU A 242 4.29 -10.81 2.63
N SER A 243 4.69 -9.64 3.13
CA SER A 243 5.72 -9.54 4.16
C SER A 243 5.59 -8.25 4.94
N THR A 244 5.83 -8.31 6.25
CA THR A 244 5.96 -7.13 7.12
C THR A 244 7.41 -6.87 7.56
N LYS A 245 8.36 -7.65 7.03
CA LYS A 245 9.75 -7.67 7.51
C LYS A 245 10.70 -6.85 6.64
N LEU A 246 10.18 -5.90 5.87
CA LEU A 246 11.04 -5.01 5.09
C LEU A 246 11.65 -3.96 6.00
N ARG A 247 12.82 -3.45 5.60
CA ARG A 247 13.53 -2.40 6.32
C ARG A 247 13.74 -1.21 5.41
N LEU A 248 13.52 -0.02 5.95
CA LEU A 248 14.00 1.20 5.30
C LEU A 248 15.49 1.35 5.53
N THR A 249 16.19 1.65 4.46
CA THR A 249 17.65 1.84 4.40
C THR A 249 17.96 3.15 3.68
N LYS A 250 19.18 3.65 3.89
CA LYS A 250 19.70 4.88 3.29
C LYS A 250 19.99 4.66 1.81
#